data_AF-A0A9E8EHT3-F1
#
_entry.id   AF-A0A9E8EHT3-F1
#
_cell.length_a   1.000
_cell.length_b   1.000
_cell.length_c   1.000
_cell.angle_alpha   90.00
_cell.angle_beta   90.00
_cell.angle_gamma   90.00
#
_symmetry.space_group_name_H-M   'P 1'
#
loop_
_entity.id
_entity.type
_entity.pdbx_description
1 polymer ?
#
loop_
_entity_poly.entity_id
_entity_poly.type
_entity_poly.pdbx_seq_one_letter_code
_entity_poly.pdbx_strand_id
1 'polypeptide(L)' 'MQGKQDDNVVFTFDSIVVSGGNPEALAVNLARQFYQQMRKQEFDQKQILRVATELVSCLTASLDEYRKKVMR' A
#
# COMPACT_ATOMS: atom_id res chain seq x y z
N MET A 1 25.47 -21.15 -2.60
CA MET A 1 24.64 -20.23 -1.81
C MET A 1 23.45 -19.84 -2.68
N GLN A 2 22.26 -20.35 -2.39
CA GLN A 2 21.03 -20.05 -3.14
C GLN A 2 20.66 -18.58 -2.91
N GLY A 3 20.47 -17.83 -4.00
CA GLY A 3 19.97 -16.46 -3.96
C GLY A 3 18.58 -16.45 -3.33
N LYS A 4 18.44 -15.73 -2.22
CA LYS A 4 17.12 -15.35 -1.69
C LYS A 4 16.44 -14.55 -2.79
N GLN A 5 15.37 -15.10 -3.37
CA GLN A 5 14.38 -14.28 -4.05
C GLN A 5 13.83 -13.34 -2.98
N ASP A 6 14.25 -12.07 -3.03
CA ASP A 6 13.50 -11.02 -2.37
C ASP A 6 12.14 -11.00 -3.05
N ASP A 7 11.12 -11.51 -2.36
CA ASP A 7 9.71 -11.40 -2.73
C ASP A 7 9.31 -9.91 -2.64
N ASN A 8 9.85 -9.10 -3.55
CA ASN A 8 9.53 -7.70 -3.67
C ASN A 8 8.11 -7.59 -4.19
N VAL A 9 7.18 -7.29 -3.28
CA VAL A 9 5.82 -6.88 -3.64
C VAL A 9 5.93 -5.51 -4.32
N VAL A 10 5.97 -5.51 -5.66
CA VAL A 10 5.98 -4.28 -6.44
C VAL A 10 4.55 -3.75 -6.55
N PHE A 11 4.21 -2.76 -5.71
CA PHE A 11 2.99 -1.97 -5.86
C PHE A 11 3.20 -0.86 -6.89
N THR A 12 2.69 -1.02 -8.11
CA THR A 12 2.68 0.04 -9.12
C THR A 12 1.55 1.05 -8.85
N PHE A 13 1.84 2.04 -8.00
CA PHE A 13 0.95 3.15 -7.64
C PHE A 13 0.49 4.00 -8.83
N ASP A 14 1.26 4.05 -9.91
CA ASP A 14 0.94 4.82 -11.12
C ASP A 14 -0.37 4.37 -11.80
N SER A 15 -0.78 3.11 -11.57
CA SER A 15 -2.08 2.59 -12.07
C SER A 15 -3.29 3.00 -11.22
N ILE A 16 -3.05 3.59 -10.04
CA ILE A 16 -4.07 3.85 -9.01
C ILE A 16 -4.30 5.35 -8.85
N VAL A 17 -3.25 6.16 -8.98
CA VAL A 17 -3.32 7.63 -8.85
C VAL A 17 -3.70 8.25 -10.20
N VAL A 18 -5.01 8.39 -10.43
CA VAL A 18 -5.55 9.12 -11.58
C VAL A 18 -5.75 10.59 -11.18
N SER A 19 -5.08 11.51 -11.88
CA SER A 19 -5.27 12.96 -11.70
C SER A 19 -6.74 13.34 -11.84
N GLY A 20 -7.32 13.97 -10.81
CA GLY A 20 -8.74 14.36 -10.79
C GLY A 20 -9.74 13.24 -10.44
N GLY A 21 -9.26 12.05 -10.06
CA GLY A 21 -10.12 10.94 -9.62
C GLY A 21 -10.77 11.18 -8.26
N ASN A 22 -11.93 10.56 -8.03
CA ASN A 22 -12.59 10.56 -6.71
C ASN A 22 -11.70 9.80 -5.69
N PRO A 23 -11.29 10.43 -4.56
CA PRO A 23 -10.46 9.80 -3.54
C PRO A 23 -11.01 8.48 -3.00
N GLU A 24 -12.33 8.36 -2.88
CA GLU A 24 -12.99 7.15 -2.41
C GLU A 24 -12.81 5.99 -3.39
N ALA A 25 -13.02 6.25 -4.69
CA ALA A 25 -12.83 5.26 -5.73
C ALA A 25 -11.35 4.79 -5.80
N LEU A 26 -10.41 5.72 -5.60
CA LEU A 26 -8.99 5.43 -5.53
C LEU A 26 -8.66 4.51 -4.34
N ALA A 27 -9.19 4.81 -3.16
CA ALA A 27 -9.01 3.98 -1.96
C ALA A 27 -9.60 2.57 -2.13
N VAL A 28 -10.80 2.46 -2.70
CA VAL A 28 -11.46 1.16 -2.97
C VAL A 28 -10.65 0.32 -3.96
N ASN A 29 -10.15 0.93 -5.04
CA ASN A 29 -9.33 0.24 -6.04
C ASN A 29 -7.99 -0.23 -5.45
N LEU A 30 -7.34 0.62 -4.65
CA LEU A 30 -6.12 0.26 -3.92
C LEU A 30 -6.36 -0.93 -2.98
N ALA A 31 -7.40 -0.87 -2.16
CA ALA A 31 -7.74 -1.95 -1.22
C ALA A 31 -8.01 -3.27 -1.95
N ARG A 32 -8.71 -3.22 -3.09
CA ARG A 32 -8.99 -4.39 -3.93
C ARG A 32 -7.69 -5.01 -4.47
N GLN A 33 -6.83 -4.20 -5.08
CA GLN A 33 -5.56 -4.70 -5.64
C GLN A 33 -4.65 -5.25 -4.55
N PHE A 34 -4.54 -4.54 -3.41
CA PHE A 34 -3.79 -4.99 -2.25
C PHE A 34 -4.26 -6.37 -1.78
N TYR A 35 -5.57 -6.53 -1.54
CA TYR A 35 -6.12 -7.80 -1.09
C TYR A 35 -5.84 -8.93 -2.08
N GLN A 36 -6.03 -8.68 -3.39
CA GLN A 36 -5.76 -9.67 -4.44
C GLN A 36 -4.29 -10.09 -4.48
N GLN A 37 -3.35 -9.15 -4.38
CA GLN A 37 -1.92 -9.46 -4.40
C GLN A 37 -1.50 -10.26 -3.16
N MET A 38 -1.96 -9.87 -1.98
CA MET A 38 -1.63 -10.59 -0.75
C MET A 38 -2.21 -12.01 -0.73
N ARG A 39 -3.42 -12.21 -1.27
CA ARG A 39 -4.01 -13.54 -1.44
C ARG A 39 -3.22 -14.43 -2.41
N LYS A 40 -2.61 -13.86 -3.47
CA LYS A 40 -1.73 -14.61 -4.39
C LYS A 40 -0.45 -15.11 -3.68
N GLN A 41 -0.03 -14.40 -2.65
CA GLN A 41 1.11 -14.77 -1.79
C GLN A 41 0.68 -15.62 -0.58
N GLU A 42 -0.52 -16.21 -0.64
CA GLU A 42 -1.05 -17.13 0.37
C GLU A 42 -1.30 -16.53 1.77
N PHE A 43 -1.37 -15.19 1.89
CA PHE A 43 -1.71 -14.56 3.16
C PHE A 43 -3.16 -14.86 3.54
N ASP A 44 -3.39 -15.16 4.82
CA ASP A 44 -4.72 -15.28 5.39
C ASP A 44 -5.35 -13.91 5.67
N GLN A 45 -6.66 -13.89 5.92
CA GLN A 45 -7.40 -12.64 6.15
C GLN A 45 -6.84 -11.81 7.32
N LYS A 46 -6.41 -12.44 8.41
CA LYS A 46 -5.87 -11.73 9.58
C LYS A 46 -4.52 -11.11 9.27
N GLN A 47 -3.66 -11.82 8.56
CA GLN A 47 -2.36 -11.32 8.11
C GLN A 47 -2.52 -10.14 7.15
N ILE A 48 -3.46 -10.23 6.19
CA ILE A 48 -3.74 -9.15 5.25
C ILE A 48 -4.18 -7.88 5.99
N LEU A 49 -5.12 -8.00 6.94
CA LEU A 49 -5.61 -6.85 7.73
C LEU A 49 -4.50 -6.24 8.58
N ARG A 50 -3.63 -7.07 9.16
CA ARG A 50 -2.47 -6.58 9.92
C ARG A 50 -1.51 -5.79 9.05
N VAL A 51 -1.14 -6.30 7.87
CA VAL A 51 -0.26 -5.58 6.95
C VAL A 51 -0.90 -4.27 6.49
N ALA A 52 -2.21 -4.27 6.19
CA ALA A 52 -2.93 -3.06 5.81
C ALA A 52 -2.89 -1.99 6.91
N THR A 53 -3.10 -2.39 8.16
CA THR A 53 -3.10 -1.49 9.33
C THR A 53 -1.74 -0.83 9.53
N GLU A 54 -0.68 -1.62 9.41
CA GLU A 54 0.69 -1.14 9.61
C GLU A 54 1.09 -0.21 8.46
N LEU A 55 0.70 -0.55 7.22
CA LEU A 55 0.94 0.27 6.05
C LEU A 55 0.24 1.63 6.16
N VAL A 56 -1.04 1.66 6.55
CA VAL A 56 -1.78 2.91 6.78
C VAL A 56 -1.09 3.74 7.85
N SER A 57 -0.68 3.13 8.96
CA SER A 57 -0.01 3.81 10.06
C SER A 57 1.33 4.44 9.62
N CYS A 58 2.17 3.68 8.92
CA CYS A 58 3.44 4.18 8.38
C CYS A 58 3.23 5.30 7.36
N LEU A 59 2.23 5.17 6.48
CA LEU A 59 1.90 6.17 5.48
C LEU A 59 1.42 7.47 6.13
N THR A 60 0.51 7.39 7.09
CA THR A 60 0.01 8.57 7.83
C THR A 60 1.15 9.29 8.55
N ALA A 61 2.03 8.56 9.25
CA ALA A 61 3.17 9.16 9.94
C ALA A 61 4.12 9.86 8.96
N SER A 62 4.48 9.19 7.86
CA SER A 62 5.40 9.72 6.86
C SER A 62 4.83 10.98 6.18
N LEU A 63 3.54 10.96 5.82
CA LEU A 63 2.88 12.10 5.18
C LEU A 63 2.79 13.31 6.12
N ASP A 64 2.53 13.10 7.41
CA ASP A 64 2.53 14.20 8.39
C ASP A 64 3.92 14.82 8.54
N GLU A 65 4.98 14.01 8.55
CA GLU A 65 6.36 14.50 8.54
C GLU A 65 6.69 15.30 7.29
N TYR A 66 6.32 14.80 6.09
CA TYR A 66 6.53 15.53 4.85
C TYR A 66 5.75 16.84 4.82
N ARG A 67 4.49 16.84 5.29
CA ARG A 67 3.70 18.07 5.43
C ARG A 67 4.42 19.11 6.30
N LYS A 68 4.97 18.69 7.44
CA LYS A 68 5.76 19.57 8.33
C LYS A 68 7.02 20.11 7.67
N LYS A 69 7.68 19.34 6.80
CA LYS A 69 8.87 19.78 6.05
C LYS A 69 8.53 20.79 4.96
N VAL A 70 7.41 20.61 4.24
CA VAL A 70 6.98 21.48 3.14
C VAL A 70 6.38 22.80 3.64
N MET A 71 5.77 22.81 4.83
CA MET A 71 5.16 24.00 5.44
C MET A 71 6.13 24.84 6.29
N ARG A 72 7.42 24.49 6.31
CA ARG A 72 8.50 25.28 6.93
C ARG A 72 9.24 26.08 5.86
#